data_AF-A0A1H9MQZ1-F1
#
_entry.id   AF-A0A1H9MQZ1-F1
#
_cell.length_a   1.000
_cell.length_b   1.000
_cell.length_c   1.000
_cell.angle_alpha   90.00
_cell.angle_beta   90.00
_cell.angle_gamma   90.00
#
_symmetry.space_group_name_H-M   'P 1'
#
loop_
_entity.id
_entity.type
_entity.pdbx_description
1 polymer ?
#
loop_
_entity_poly.entity_id
_entity_poly.type
_entity_poly.pdbx_seq_one_letter_code
_entity_poly.pdbx_strand_id
1 'polypeptide(L)'
;MTPQMVLTIGGEALTLLLMISMPVLGVVLAVGLLVSIFQAVTQIHEATLAFVPKLVAAMLVFAIAGPWMLSTLVDYIRRTLEAIPGIVG
;
A
#
# COMPACT_ATOMS: atom_id res chain seq x y z
N MET A 1 22.97 -19.39 1.27
CA MET A 1 22.14 -18.42 2.04
C MET A 1 22.76 -18.10 3.39
N THR A 2 23.17 -16.84 3.61
CA THR A 2 23.63 -16.35 4.93
C THR A 2 22.50 -15.63 5.67
N PRO A 3 22.51 -15.55 7.03
CA PRO A 3 21.51 -14.80 7.79
C PRO A 3 21.40 -13.33 7.36
N GLN A 4 22.52 -12.71 7.02
CA GLN A 4 22.59 -11.32 6.55
C GLN A 4 21.84 -11.14 5.23
N MET A 5 21.94 -12.09 4.30
CA MET A 5 21.24 -12.05 3.02
C MET A 5 19.71 -12.12 3.20
N VAL A 6 19.24 -12.94 4.16
CA VAL A 6 17.81 -13.01 4.49
C VAL A 6 17.30 -11.67 5.02
N LEU A 7 18.06 -11.02 5.89
CA LEU A 7 17.71 -9.70 6.43
C LEU A 7 17.68 -8.62 5.33
N THR A 8 18.61 -8.65 4.38
CA THR A 8 18.63 -7.73 3.24
C THR A 8 17.39 -7.91 2.35
N ILE A 9 17.10 -9.15 1.94
CA ILE A 9 15.93 -9.45 1.09
C ILE A 9 14.63 -9.07 1.81
N GLY A 10 14.51 -9.40 3.10
CA GLY A 10 13.35 -9.01 3.89
C GLY A 10 13.19 -7.50 4.04
N GLY A 11 14.30 -6.78 4.20
CA GLY A 11 14.31 -5.31 4.25
C GLY A 11 13.83 -4.68 2.95
N GLU A 12 14.35 -5.15 1.80
CA GLU A 12 13.91 -4.68 0.48
C GLU A 12 12.43 -4.95 0.24
N ALA A 13 11.94 -6.14 0.62
CA ALA A 13 10.53 -6.49 0.52
C ALA A 13 9.64 -5.52 1.32
N LEU A 14 10.05 -5.19 2.55
CA LEU A 14 9.32 -4.27 3.42
C LEU A 14 9.30 -2.85 2.85
N THR A 15 10.45 -2.35 2.37
CA THR A 15 10.53 -1.03 1.75
C THR A 15 9.62 -0.94 0.52
N LEU A 16 9.61 -1.98 -0.32
CA LEU A 16 8.72 -2.04 -1.48
C LEU A 16 7.24 -2.06 -1.07
N LEU A 17 6.88 -2.87 -0.08
CA LEU A 17 5.50 -2.93 0.43
C LEU A 17 5.05 -1.55 0.95
N LEU A 18 5.90 -0.86 1.71
CA LEU A 18 5.63 0.50 2.18
C LEU A 18 5.44 1.46 1.01
N MET A 19 6.34 1.44 0.02
CA MET A 19 6.28 2.32 -1.16
C MET A 19 5.00 2.11 -1.98
N ILE A 20 4.58 0.86 -2.19
CA ILE A 20 3.38 0.52 -2.96
C ILE A 20 2.10 0.86 -2.18
N SER A 21 2.09 0.68 -0.85
CA SER A 21 0.90 0.95 -0.01
C SER A 21 0.70 2.43 0.33
N MET A 22 1.77 3.23 0.35
CA MET A 22 1.77 4.68 0.63
C MET A 22 0.64 5.48 -0.06
N PRO A 23 0.44 5.42 -1.39
CA PRO A 23 -0.58 6.22 -2.06
C PRO A 23 -2.00 5.91 -1.58
N VAL A 24 -2.33 4.63 -1.35
CA VAL A 24 -3.66 4.22 -0.87
C VAL A 24 -3.83 4.65 0.58
N LEU A 25 -2.83 4.36 1.43
CA LEU A 25 -2.88 4.72 2.85
C LEU A 25 -2.98 6.23 3.07
N GLY A 26 -2.19 7.01 2.34
CA GLY A 26 -2.17 8.47 2.44
C GLY A 26 -3.53 9.08 2.10
N VAL A 27 -4.14 8.64 1.00
CA VAL A 27 -5.46 9.16 0.58
C VAL A 27 -6.57 8.69 1.51
N VAL A 28 -6.60 7.42 1.89
CA VAL A 28 -7.62 6.90 2.82
C VAL A 28 -7.55 7.59 4.18
N LEU A 29 -6.32 7.86 4.67
CA LEU A 29 -6.11 8.58 5.92
C LEU A 29 -6.56 10.04 5.81
N ALA A 30 -6.19 10.75 4.74
CA ALA A 30 -6.61 12.13 4.53
C ALA A 30 -8.14 12.27 4.43
N VAL A 31 -8.78 11.42 3.61
CA VAL A 31 -10.25 11.42 3.46
C VAL A 31 -10.93 11.01 4.76
N GLY A 32 -10.41 10.00 5.46
CA GLY A 32 -10.92 9.58 6.76
C GLY A 32 -10.88 10.69 7.80
N LEU A 33 -9.76 11.43 7.84
CA LEU A 33 -9.60 12.58 8.75
C LEU A 33 -10.60 13.69 8.41
N LEU A 34 -10.69 14.09 7.13
CA LEU A 34 -11.63 15.13 6.69
C LEU A 34 -13.08 14.78 7.03
N VAL A 35 -13.49 13.52 6.78
CA VAL A 35 -14.84 13.07 7.09
C VAL A 35 -15.08 13.00 8.61
N SER A 36 -14.09 12.56 9.40
CA SER A 36 -14.23 12.54 10.86
C SER A 36 -14.41 13.94 11.47
N ILE A 37 -13.73 14.94 10.91
CA ILE A 37 -13.89 16.35 11.32
C ILE A 37 -15.30 16.83 10.96
N PHE A 38 -15.76 16.54 9.74
CA PHE A 38 -17.11 16.90 9.30
C PHE A 38 -18.17 16.27 10.21
N GLN A 39 -18.06 14.98 10.49
CA GLN A 39 -18.96 14.25 11.39
C GLN A 39 -18.97 14.85 12.81
N ALA A 40 -17.80 15.22 13.34
CA ALA A 40 -17.68 15.84 14.66
C ALA A 40 -18.33 17.23 14.71
N VAL A 41 -18.11 18.07 13.69
CA VAL A 41 -18.65 19.44 13.62
C VAL A 41 -20.18 19.43 13.47
N THR A 42 -20.73 18.51 12.67
CA THR A 42 -22.19 18.41 12.45
C THR A 42 -22.90 17.53 13.48
N GLN A 43 -22.17 16.92 14.42
CA GLN A 43 -22.68 15.97 15.41
C GLN A 43 -23.38 14.74 14.79
N ILE A 44 -23.06 14.39 13.53
CA ILE A 44 -23.64 13.25 12.82
C ILE A 44 -22.78 12.01 13.09
N HIS A 45 -23.35 11.02 13.76
CA HIS A 45 -22.67 9.78 14.15
C HIS A 45 -23.12 8.57 13.30
N GLU A 46 -23.25 8.79 11.99
CA GLU A 46 -23.63 7.77 11.01
C GLU A 46 -22.39 7.02 10.51
N ALA A 47 -22.27 5.73 10.84
CA ALA A 47 -21.10 4.92 10.48
C ALA A 47 -20.89 4.81 8.95
N THR A 48 -21.97 4.84 8.17
CA THR A 48 -21.96 4.76 6.70
C THR A 48 -21.34 6.00 6.04
N LEU A 49 -21.57 7.19 6.59
CA LEU A 49 -21.00 8.44 6.08
C LEU A 49 -19.48 8.48 6.19
N ALA A 50 -18.88 7.79 7.16
CA ALA A 50 -17.43 7.64 7.26
C ALA A 50 -16.89 6.67 6.21
N PHE A 51 -17.61 5.58 5.93
CA PHE A 51 -17.11 4.46 5.15
C PHE A 51 -17.11 4.73 3.65
N VAL A 52 -18.22 5.24 3.10
CA VAL A 52 -18.41 5.38 1.64
C VAL A 52 -17.38 6.31 1.00
N PRO A 53 -17.11 7.54 1.51
CA PRO A 53 -16.14 8.43 0.88
C PRO A 53 -14.72 7.84 0.87
N LYS A 54 -14.33 7.16 1.96
CA LYS A 54 -13.03 6.47 2.05
C LYS A 54 -12.89 5.37 0.99
N LEU A 55 -13.94 4.59 0.78
CA LEU A 55 -13.95 3.51 -0.20
C LEU A 55 -13.84 4.05 -1.63
N VAL A 56 -14.61 5.08 -1.98
CA VAL A 56 -14.54 5.73 -3.29
C VAL A 56 -13.14 6.30 -3.54
N ALA A 57 -12.56 6.97 -2.55
CA ALA A 57 -11.21 7.50 -2.64
C ALA A 57 -10.16 6.39 -2.84
N ALA A 58 -10.25 5.28 -2.10
CA ALA A 58 -9.37 4.13 -2.29
C ALA A 58 -9.48 3.55 -3.71
N MET A 59 -10.72 3.39 -4.23
CA MET A 59 -10.95 2.91 -5.59
C MET A 59 -10.33 3.82 -6.64
N LEU A 60 -10.43 5.15 -6.48
CA LEU A 60 -9.79 6.11 -7.38
C LEU A 60 -8.27 5.98 -7.36
N VAL A 61 -7.67 5.81 -6.18
CA VAL A 61 -6.22 5.58 -6.09
C VAL A 61 -5.84 4.27 -6.77
N PHE A 62 -6.58 3.19 -6.56
CA PHE A 62 -6.32 1.94 -7.26
C PHE A 62 -6.50 2.07 -8.78
N ALA A 63 -7.44 2.86 -9.26
CA ALA A 63 -7.62 3.08 -10.70
C ALA A 63 -6.41 3.82 -11.32
N ILE A 64 -5.83 4.78 -10.60
CA ILE A 64 -4.72 5.62 -11.11
C ILE A 64 -3.36 4.97 -10.84
N ALA A 65 -3.10 4.57 -9.60
CA ALA A 65 -1.82 4.02 -9.16
C ALA A 65 -1.73 2.50 -9.33
N GLY A 66 -2.86 1.80 -9.52
CA GLY A 66 -2.90 0.34 -9.63
C GLY A 66 -1.97 -0.25 -10.68
N PRO A 67 -1.92 0.28 -11.93
CA PRO A 67 -1.01 -0.24 -12.94
C PRO A 67 0.47 -0.16 -12.51
N TRP A 68 0.86 0.95 -11.89
CA TRP A 68 2.23 1.16 -11.37
C TRP A 68 2.53 0.27 -10.16
N MET A 69 1.57 0.11 -9.25
CA MET A 69 1.68 -0.79 -8.10
C MET A 69 1.91 -2.23 -8.58
N LEU A 70 1.15 -2.66 -9.59
CA LEU A 70 1.22 -4.00 -10.16
C LEU A 70 2.54 -4.23 -10.89
N SER A 71 2.98 -3.29 -11.73
CA SER A 71 4.26 -3.41 -12.45
C SER A 71 5.44 -3.50 -11.47
N THR A 72 5.45 -2.66 -10.43
CA THR A 72 6.51 -2.65 -9.41
C THR A 72 6.58 -3.98 -8.65
N LEU A 73 5.42 -4.56 -8.31
CA LEU A 73 5.34 -5.83 -7.61
C LEU A 73 5.77 -7.01 -8.50
N VAL A 74 5.37 -6.99 -9.78
CA VAL A 74 5.81 -7.99 -10.77
C VAL A 74 7.32 -7.92 -11.00
N ASP A 75 7.88 -6.72 -11.14
CA ASP A 75 9.32 -6.51 -11.33
C ASP A 75 10.12 -7.04 -10.13
N TYR A 76 9.63 -6.80 -8.91
CA TYR A 76 10.26 -7.35 -7.71
C TYR A 76 10.24 -8.87 -7.69
N ILE A 77 9.08 -9.49 -7.92
CA ILE A 77 8.95 -10.96 -7.97
C ILE A 77 9.90 -11.53 -9.01
N ARG A 78 9.96 -10.93 -10.21
CA ARG A 78 10.84 -11.38 -11.28
C ARG A 78 12.31 -11.35 -10.86
N ARG A 79 12.77 -10.24 -10.28
CA ARG A 79 14.15 -10.11 -9.77
C ARG A 79 14.45 -11.12 -8.67
N THR A 80 13.51 -11.35 -7.75
CA THR A 80 13.68 -12.35 -6.70
C THR A 80 13.84 -13.74 -7.31
N LEU A 81 12.99 -14.12 -8.28
CA LEU A 81 13.06 -15.42 -8.94
C LEU A 81 14.36 -15.60 -9.73
N GLU A 82 14.80 -14.58 -10.47
CA GLU A 82 16.07 -14.59 -11.20
C GLU A 82 17.29 -14.68 -10.28
N ALA A 83 17.19 -14.18 -9.04
CA ALA A 83 18.25 -14.27 -8.05
C ALA A 83 18.36 -15.65 -7.38
N ILE A 84 17.29 -16.46 -7.34
CA ILE A 84 17.27 -17.76 -6.63
C ILE A 84 18.42 -18.70 -7.06
N PRO A 85 18.70 -18.94 -8.36
CA PRO A 85 19.77 -19.84 -8.77
C PRO A 85 21.15 -19.43 -8.23
N GLY A 86 21.43 -18.13 -8.13
CA GLY A 86 22.69 -17.60 -7.60
C GLY A 86 22.80 -17.63 -6.08
N ILE A 87 21.71 -17.92 -5.37
CA ILE A 87 21.65 -17.99 -3.90
C ILE A 87 21.70 -19.44 -3.39
N VAL A 88 21.29 -20.38 -4.25
CA VAL A 88 21.27 -21.83 -4.00
C VAL A 88 22.57 -22.52 -4.44
N GLY A 89 23.30 -21.94 -5.41
CA GLY A 89 24.69 -22.29 -5.72
C GLY A 89 25.69 -21.72 -4.74
#